data_AF-W7X5M4-F1
#
_entry.id   AF-W7X5M4-F1
#
_cell.length_a   1.000
_cell.length_b   1.000
_cell.length_c   1.000
_cell.angle_alpha   90.00
_cell.angle_beta   90.00
_cell.angle_gamma   90.00
#
_symmetry.space_group_name_H-M   'P 1'
#
loop_
_entity.id
_entity.type
_entity.pdbx_description
1 polymer ?
#
loop_
_entity_poly.entity_id
_entity_poly.type
_entity_poly.pdbx_seq_one_letter_code
_entity_poly.pdbx_strand_id
1 'polypeptide(L)'
;MSEHLGRSKEDYETLVVKEISKLPNNTQSIENIIKILEDLEENINITIEEHSVTLLQIQFLCYLISYDLENAKFFWARITNEKKQNQTLQEIHKILFVLWSGQQNAAFQLIAQVNSNVNNKSISSLLHMLHSAVFQKILKEITLNYANLSIKEFQNLLALNEQDTFKTIQKLNWKTDEQQFVYPDAKYLMDKEKFKQINEEQIDQITKLVSFLDSLQ
;
A
#
# COMPACT_ATOMS: atom_id res chain seq x y z
N MET A 1 -16.91 -30.17 -3.91
CA MET A 1 -18.01 -29.31 -4.37
C MET A 1 -17.48 -27.89 -4.41
N SER A 2 -16.55 -27.48 -5.29
CA SER A 2 -16.47 -27.54 -6.77
C SER A 2 -17.61 -26.79 -7.48
N GLU A 3 -17.59 -25.46 -7.36
CA GLU A 3 -18.41 -24.49 -8.12
C GLU A 3 -17.56 -23.36 -8.75
N HIS A 4 -16.35 -23.64 -9.25
CA HIS A 4 -15.55 -22.63 -9.98
C HIS A 4 -15.02 -23.15 -11.33
N LEU A 5 -15.85 -23.88 -12.08
CA LEU A 5 -15.58 -24.12 -13.50
C LEU A 5 -16.25 -23.03 -14.35
N GLY A 6 -15.44 -22.26 -15.07
CA GLY A 6 -15.87 -21.56 -16.30
C GLY A 6 -16.33 -20.12 -16.14
N ARG A 7 -15.49 -19.23 -15.60
CA ARG A 7 -15.63 -17.79 -15.83
C ARG A 7 -14.77 -17.40 -17.04
N SER A 8 -15.35 -16.64 -17.97
CA SER A 8 -14.67 -16.09 -19.15
C SER A 8 -13.66 -15.02 -18.74
N LYS A 9 -12.64 -14.73 -19.56
CA LYS A 9 -11.69 -13.60 -19.37
C LYS A 9 -12.42 -12.28 -19.09
N GLU A 10 -13.55 -12.06 -19.75
CA GLU A 10 -14.41 -10.89 -19.57
C GLU A 10 -15.09 -10.85 -18.19
N ASP A 11 -15.41 -12.01 -17.60
CA ASP A 11 -16.02 -12.09 -16.27
C ASP A 11 -15.02 -11.69 -15.17
N TYR A 12 -13.72 -11.94 -15.40
CA TYR A 12 -12.66 -11.60 -14.46
C TYR A 12 -12.23 -10.15 -14.53
N GLU A 13 -12.10 -9.57 -15.73
CA GLU A 13 -11.89 -8.13 -15.86
C GLU A 13 -13.06 -7.36 -15.24
N THR A 14 -14.30 -7.85 -15.42
CA THR A 14 -15.48 -7.29 -14.77
C THR A 14 -15.45 -7.47 -13.25
N LEU A 15 -14.98 -8.61 -12.75
CA LEU A 15 -14.84 -8.86 -11.32
C LEU A 15 -13.78 -7.95 -10.68
N VAL A 16 -12.61 -7.80 -11.30
CA VAL A 16 -11.53 -6.93 -10.83
C VAL A 16 -11.97 -5.48 -10.85
N VAL A 17 -12.61 -5.01 -11.92
CA VAL A 17 -13.16 -3.64 -11.99
C VAL A 17 -14.26 -3.44 -10.93
N LYS A 18 -15.10 -4.46 -10.68
CA LYS A 18 -16.13 -4.42 -9.63
C LYS A 18 -15.50 -4.36 -8.23
N GLU A 19 -14.45 -5.12 -7.95
CA GLU A 19 -13.74 -5.04 -6.67
C GLU A 19 -12.99 -3.71 -6.51
N ILE A 20 -12.39 -3.17 -7.57
CA ILE A 20 -11.79 -1.82 -7.57
C ILE A 20 -12.86 -0.76 -7.29
N SER A 21 -14.06 -0.89 -7.87
CA SER A 21 -15.17 0.05 -7.61
C SER A 21 -15.73 -0.02 -6.19
N LYS A 22 -15.49 -1.13 -5.49
CA LYS A 22 -15.89 -1.32 -4.09
C LYS A 22 -14.86 -0.79 -3.10
N LEU A 23 -13.64 -0.44 -3.51
CA LEU A 23 -12.56 -0.03 -2.62
C LEU A 23 -12.92 1.27 -1.87
N PRO A 24 -13.18 1.20 -0.55
CA PRO A 24 -13.26 2.36 0.30
C PRO A 24 -11.95 2.40 1.10
N ASN A 25 -10.90 3.00 0.55
CA ASN A 25 -9.71 3.45 1.30
C ASN A 25 -9.01 2.45 2.27
N ASN A 26 -9.17 1.13 2.13
CA ASN A 26 -8.62 0.14 3.08
C ASN A 26 -7.57 -0.78 2.42
N THR A 27 -6.39 -0.86 3.02
CA THR A 27 -5.26 -1.73 2.62
C THR A 27 -5.64 -3.22 2.62
N GLN A 28 -6.55 -3.66 3.49
CA GLN A 28 -7.01 -5.05 3.54
C GLN A 28 -7.70 -5.49 2.24
N SER A 29 -8.32 -4.55 1.53
CA SER A 29 -9.00 -4.84 0.27
C SER A 29 -8.01 -5.05 -0.89
N ILE A 30 -6.77 -4.56 -0.77
CA ILE A 30 -5.73 -4.67 -1.80
C ILE A 30 -5.06 -6.04 -1.73
N GLU A 31 -4.80 -6.55 -0.53
CA GLU A 31 -4.32 -7.92 -0.33
C GLU A 31 -5.31 -8.93 -0.92
N ASN A 32 -6.62 -8.67 -0.77
CA ASN A 32 -7.66 -9.48 -1.40
C ASN A 32 -7.62 -9.39 -2.93
N ILE A 33 -7.36 -8.21 -3.50
CA ILE A 33 -7.22 -8.04 -4.96
C ILE A 33 -5.97 -8.76 -5.47
N ILE A 34 -4.84 -8.67 -4.77
CA ILE A 34 -3.61 -9.40 -5.11
C ILE A 34 -3.88 -10.89 -5.08
N LYS A 35 -4.50 -11.40 -4.01
CA LYS A 35 -4.83 -12.81 -3.90
C LYS A 35 -5.77 -13.27 -5.01
N ILE A 36 -6.81 -12.48 -5.34
CA ILE A 36 -7.67 -12.78 -6.48
C ILE A 36 -6.84 -12.84 -7.76
N LEU A 37 -5.95 -11.87 -8.02
CA LEU A 37 -5.11 -11.85 -9.23
C LEU A 37 -4.12 -13.02 -9.29
N GLU A 38 -3.56 -13.44 -8.16
CA GLU A 38 -2.65 -14.59 -8.05
C GLU A 38 -3.42 -15.92 -8.22
N ASP A 39 -4.59 -16.04 -7.60
CA ASP A 39 -5.50 -17.17 -7.80
C ASP A 39 -5.94 -17.27 -9.27
N LEU A 40 -6.01 -16.17 -10.02
CA LEU A 40 -6.28 -16.18 -11.47
C LEU A 40 -5.10 -16.72 -12.28
N GLU A 41 -3.88 -16.33 -11.93
CA GLU A 41 -2.67 -16.86 -12.58
C GLU A 41 -2.53 -18.37 -12.34
N GLU A 42 -2.84 -18.85 -11.13
CA GLU A 42 -2.68 -20.25 -10.75
C GLU A 42 -3.83 -21.15 -11.25
N ASN A 43 -5.09 -20.72 -11.15
CA ASN A 43 -6.24 -21.59 -11.44
C ASN A 43 -6.67 -21.61 -12.92
N ILE A 44 -6.31 -20.60 -13.72
CA ILE A 44 -6.75 -20.50 -15.13
C ILE A 44 -5.62 -20.80 -16.11
N ASN A 45 -4.38 -20.92 -15.63
CA ASN A 45 -3.19 -21.15 -16.47
C ASN A 45 -3.09 -20.12 -17.62
N ILE A 46 -3.62 -18.92 -17.39
CA ILE A 46 -3.46 -17.80 -18.31
C ILE A 46 -2.03 -17.30 -18.12
N THR A 47 -1.20 -17.47 -19.14
CA THR A 47 0.12 -16.83 -19.15
C THR A 47 -0.04 -15.31 -19.14
N ILE A 48 0.88 -14.60 -18.48
CA ILE A 48 0.95 -13.12 -18.47
C ILE A 48 0.85 -12.51 -19.88
N GLU A 49 1.18 -13.29 -20.91
CA GLU A 49 1.03 -12.96 -22.33
C GLU A 49 -0.42 -12.73 -22.78
N GLU A 50 -1.43 -13.32 -22.13
CA GLU A 50 -2.83 -13.12 -22.50
C GLU A 50 -3.54 -12.05 -21.66
N HIS A 51 -2.91 -11.56 -20.57
CA HIS A 51 -3.46 -10.46 -19.74
C HIS A 51 -3.64 -9.18 -20.57
N SER A 52 -4.76 -8.47 -20.40
CA SER A 52 -4.85 -7.12 -20.95
C SER A 52 -3.80 -6.21 -20.30
N VAL A 53 -3.34 -5.21 -21.04
CA VAL A 53 -2.36 -4.25 -20.51
C VAL A 53 -2.91 -3.53 -19.27
N THR A 54 -4.22 -3.29 -19.22
CA THR A 54 -4.89 -2.70 -18.06
C THR A 54 -4.84 -3.60 -16.82
N LEU A 55 -5.03 -4.91 -16.97
CA LEU A 55 -4.90 -5.85 -15.86
C LEU A 55 -3.47 -5.86 -15.30
N LEU A 56 -2.47 -5.84 -16.19
CA LEU A 56 -1.06 -5.77 -15.77
C LEU A 56 -0.75 -4.46 -15.02
N GLN A 57 -1.29 -3.33 -15.48
CA GLN A 57 -1.15 -2.04 -14.79
C GLN A 57 -1.75 -2.09 -13.39
N ILE A 58 -2.95 -2.66 -13.25
CA ILE A 58 -3.64 -2.82 -11.97
C ILE A 58 -2.83 -3.70 -11.02
N GLN A 59 -2.42 -4.89 -11.47
CA GLN A 59 -1.66 -5.83 -10.65
C GLN A 59 -0.33 -5.25 -10.19
N PHE A 60 0.38 -4.55 -11.08
CA PHE A 60 1.62 -3.88 -10.74
C PHE A 60 1.40 -2.79 -9.67
N LEU A 61 0.35 -1.97 -9.83
CA LEU A 61 0.01 -0.96 -8.83
C LEU A 61 -0.36 -1.60 -7.49
N CYS A 62 -1.08 -2.72 -7.48
CA CYS A 62 -1.39 -3.44 -6.25
C CYS A 62 -0.12 -3.86 -5.50
N TYR A 63 0.87 -4.45 -6.19
CA TYR A 63 2.16 -4.80 -5.56
C TYR A 63 2.87 -3.57 -4.99
N LEU A 64 2.86 -2.44 -5.71
CA LEU A 64 3.46 -1.20 -5.23
C LEU A 64 2.73 -0.64 -4.00
N ILE A 65 1.40 -0.73 -3.94
CA ILE A 65 0.62 -0.23 -2.80
C ILE A 65 0.88 -1.08 -1.56
N SER A 66 0.98 -2.39 -1.71
CA SER A 66 1.35 -3.31 -0.62
C SER A 66 2.84 -3.19 -0.23
N TYR A 67 3.60 -2.35 -0.92
CA TYR A 67 5.04 -2.16 -0.76
C TYR A 67 5.84 -3.46 -0.97
N ASP A 68 5.31 -4.38 -1.77
CA ASP A 68 6.00 -5.61 -2.14
C ASP A 68 6.84 -5.37 -3.39
N LEU A 69 7.96 -4.66 -3.18
CA LEU A 69 8.81 -4.22 -4.28
C LEU A 69 9.51 -5.40 -4.97
N GLU A 70 9.76 -6.49 -4.24
CA GLU A 70 10.42 -7.69 -4.76
C GLU A 70 9.51 -8.40 -5.76
N ASN A 71 8.26 -8.68 -5.37
CA ASN A 71 7.29 -9.28 -6.29
C ASN A 71 6.96 -8.34 -7.44
N ALA A 72 6.91 -7.02 -7.22
CA ALA A 72 6.77 -6.04 -8.28
C ALA A 72 7.92 -6.09 -9.33
N LYS A 73 9.16 -6.31 -8.88
CA LYS A 73 10.33 -6.48 -9.75
C LYS A 73 10.27 -7.77 -10.55
N PHE A 74 9.92 -8.88 -9.90
CA PHE A 74 9.76 -10.18 -10.59
C PHE A 74 8.60 -10.14 -11.58
N PHE A 75 7.50 -9.48 -11.22
CA PHE A 75 6.37 -9.25 -12.11
C PHE A 75 6.79 -8.51 -13.38
N TRP A 76 7.52 -7.40 -13.27
CA TRP A 76 8.05 -6.67 -14.44
C TRP A 76 8.93 -7.54 -15.34
N ALA A 77 9.75 -8.42 -14.76
CA ALA A 77 10.59 -9.34 -15.54
C ALA A 77 9.76 -10.31 -16.39
N ARG A 78 8.60 -10.76 -15.88
CA ARG A 78 7.68 -11.70 -16.56
C ARG A 78 6.88 -11.06 -17.72
N ILE A 79 6.74 -9.73 -17.77
CA ILE A 79 5.99 -9.04 -18.83
C ILE A 79 6.76 -9.06 -20.16
N THR A 80 6.07 -9.39 -21.26
CA THR A 80 6.65 -9.40 -22.62
C THR A 80 7.08 -8.02 -23.09
N ASN A 81 8.10 -7.96 -23.95
CA ASN A 81 8.64 -6.69 -24.46
C ASN A 81 7.60 -5.86 -25.23
N GLU A 82 6.66 -6.51 -25.91
CA GLU A 82 5.56 -5.83 -26.62
C GLU A 82 4.68 -5.04 -25.65
N LYS A 83 4.27 -5.64 -24.54
CA LYS A 83 3.46 -4.96 -23.52
C LYS A 83 4.23 -3.89 -22.78
N LYS A 84 5.55 -4.07 -22.63
CA LYS A 84 6.46 -3.06 -22.07
C LYS A 84 6.57 -1.81 -22.93
N GLN A 85 6.13 -1.81 -24.20
CA GLN A 85 6.06 -0.58 -25.00
C GLN A 85 4.94 0.36 -24.56
N ASN A 86 4.00 -0.11 -23.75
CA ASN A 86 2.95 0.74 -23.19
C ASN A 86 3.55 1.81 -22.26
N GLN A 87 3.30 3.07 -22.57
CA GLN A 87 3.86 4.22 -21.85
C GLN A 87 3.50 4.21 -20.36
N THR A 88 2.21 4.00 -20.02
CA THR A 88 1.76 3.99 -18.62
C THR A 88 2.43 2.89 -17.82
N LEU A 89 2.66 1.72 -18.40
CA LEU A 89 3.32 0.61 -17.72
C LEU A 89 4.81 0.92 -17.46
N GLN A 90 5.50 1.57 -18.42
CA GLN A 90 6.86 2.05 -18.22
C GLN A 90 6.94 3.12 -17.14
N GLU A 91 5.95 4.02 -17.09
CA GLU A 91 5.84 5.05 -16.07
C GLU A 91 5.64 4.44 -14.67
N ILE A 92 4.78 3.42 -14.53
CA ILE A 92 4.62 2.66 -13.29
C ILE A 92 5.93 1.96 -12.90
N HIS A 93 6.66 1.39 -13.85
CA HIS A 93 7.97 0.80 -13.58
C HIS A 93 9.01 1.84 -13.12
N LYS A 94 8.95 3.09 -13.62
CA LYS A 94 9.80 4.17 -13.08
C LYS A 94 9.45 4.47 -11.62
N ILE A 95 8.18 4.41 -11.23
CA ILE A 95 7.76 4.57 -9.82
C ILE A 95 8.38 3.47 -8.96
N LEU A 96 8.37 2.21 -9.40
CA LEU A 96 9.07 1.11 -8.71
C LEU A 96 10.53 1.46 -8.45
N PHE A 97 11.26 1.91 -9.48
CA PHE A 97 12.69 2.22 -9.36
C PHE A 97 12.96 3.35 -8.36
N VAL A 98 12.15 4.40 -8.40
CA VAL A 98 12.29 5.54 -7.50
C VAL A 98 11.99 5.14 -6.05
N LEU A 99 10.93 4.36 -5.81
CA LEU A 99 10.62 3.78 -4.51
C LEU A 99 11.74 2.88 -3.99
N TRP A 100 12.31 2.05 -4.86
CA TRP A 100 13.43 1.17 -4.51
C TRP A 100 14.68 1.96 -4.11
N SER A 101 14.95 3.08 -4.76
CA SER A 101 16.09 3.95 -4.45
C SER A 101 15.91 4.83 -3.21
N GLY A 102 14.73 4.81 -2.59
CA GLY A 102 14.41 5.61 -1.39
C GLY A 102 14.23 7.10 -1.65
N GLN A 103 14.09 7.52 -2.92
CA GLN A 103 13.92 8.93 -3.29
C GLN A 103 12.45 9.36 -3.18
N GLN A 104 12.00 9.64 -1.95
CA GLN A 104 10.58 9.89 -1.67
C GLN A 104 9.98 11.08 -2.43
N ASN A 105 10.70 12.21 -2.51
CA ASN A 105 10.24 13.39 -3.27
C ASN A 105 10.01 13.08 -4.75
N ALA A 106 10.95 12.37 -5.36
CA ALA A 106 10.82 11.96 -6.75
C ALA A 106 9.65 10.98 -6.92
N ALA A 107 9.38 10.12 -5.92
CA ALA A 107 8.27 9.17 -5.97
C ALA A 107 6.92 9.92 -5.99
N PHE A 108 6.72 10.89 -5.09
CA PHE A 108 5.48 11.67 -5.05
C PHE A 108 5.25 12.49 -6.33
N GLN A 109 6.29 13.13 -6.86
CA GLN A 109 6.22 13.88 -8.12
C GLN A 109 5.85 12.96 -9.29
N LEU A 110 6.48 11.79 -9.36
CA LEU A 110 6.23 10.84 -10.44
C LEU A 110 4.83 10.25 -10.35
N ILE A 111 4.36 9.87 -9.15
CA ILE A 111 2.98 9.37 -8.95
C ILE A 111 1.96 10.43 -9.41
N ALA A 112 2.16 11.70 -9.04
CA ALA A 112 1.28 12.79 -9.45
C ALA A 112 1.29 13.00 -10.98
N GLN A 113 2.47 12.98 -11.60
CA GLN A 113 2.63 13.11 -13.05
C GLN A 113 1.91 11.99 -13.81
N VAL A 114 2.11 10.74 -13.39
CA VAL A 114 1.47 9.57 -14.02
C VAL A 114 -0.04 9.65 -13.86
N ASN A 115 -0.53 10.06 -12.68
CA ASN A 115 -1.96 10.22 -12.45
C ASN A 115 -2.59 11.27 -13.37
N SER A 116 -1.88 12.37 -13.69
CA SER A 116 -2.36 13.38 -14.64
C SER A 116 -2.40 12.89 -16.09
N ASN A 117 -1.55 11.94 -16.47
CA ASN A 117 -1.45 11.42 -17.84
C ASN A 117 -2.43 10.26 -18.12
N VAL A 118 -2.97 9.64 -17.07
CA VAL A 118 -3.82 8.45 -17.19
C VAL A 118 -5.29 8.83 -17.28
N ASN A 119 -5.94 8.42 -18.39
CA ASN A 119 -7.37 8.63 -18.59
C ASN A 119 -8.27 7.55 -17.94
N ASN A 120 -7.68 6.46 -17.42
CA ASN A 120 -8.43 5.36 -16.81
C ASN A 120 -8.70 5.65 -15.32
N LYS A 121 -9.98 5.78 -14.96
CA LYS A 121 -10.42 6.06 -13.58
C LYS A 121 -9.94 5.02 -12.56
N SER A 122 -9.98 3.73 -12.91
CA SER A 122 -9.55 2.66 -12.00
C SER A 122 -8.08 2.77 -11.64
N ILE A 123 -7.24 3.08 -12.63
CA ILE A 123 -5.79 3.27 -12.44
C ILE A 123 -5.53 4.55 -11.65
N SER A 124 -6.25 5.62 -11.95
CA SER A 124 -6.14 6.87 -11.19
C SER A 124 -6.49 6.68 -9.70
N SER A 125 -7.57 5.95 -9.40
CA SER A 125 -7.91 5.61 -8.01
C SER A 125 -6.81 4.80 -7.32
N LEU A 126 -6.19 3.84 -8.01
CA LEU A 126 -5.06 3.07 -7.48
C LEU A 126 -3.81 3.93 -7.28
N LEU A 127 -3.52 4.89 -8.17
CA LEU A 127 -2.40 5.82 -8.01
C LEU A 127 -2.60 6.76 -6.81
N HIS A 128 -3.83 7.23 -6.57
CA HIS A 128 -4.16 7.97 -5.36
C HIS A 128 -3.95 7.12 -4.09
N MET A 129 -4.36 5.86 -4.14
CA MET A 129 -4.14 4.92 -3.05
C MET A 129 -2.66 4.63 -2.81
N LEU A 130 -1.86 4.50 -3.87
CA LEU A 130 -0.41 4.36 -3.81
C LEU A 130 0.23 5.58 -3.15
N HIS A 131 -0.18 6.79 -3.54
CA HIS A 131 0.29 8.02 -2.91
C HIS A 131 0.02 7.99 -1.39
N SER A 132 -1.21 7.62 -0.98
CA SER A 132 -1.56 7.50 0.43
C SER A 132 -0.75 6.42 1.16
N ALA A 133 -0.52 5.27 0.54
CA ALA A 133 0.23 4.17 1.15
C ALA A 133 1.71 4.52 1.34
N VAL A 134 2.35 5.13 0.33
CA VAL A 134 3.73 5.62 0.42
C VAL A 134 3.85 6.68 1.51
N PHE A 135 2.90 7.63 1.56
CA PHE A 135 2.86 8.65 2.61
C PHE A 135 2.77 8.04 4.02
N GLN A 136 1.84 7.09 4.23
CA GLN A 136 1.66 6.42 5.52
C GLN A 136 2.90 5.63 5.93
N LYS A 137 3.55 4.96 4.97
CA LYS A 137 4.79 4.22 5.24
C LYS A 137 5.91 5.15 5.69
N ILE A 138 6.18 6.23 4.96
CA ILE A 138 7.23 7.18 5.31
C ILE A 138 6.94 7.80 6.68
N LEU A 139 5.68 8.17 6.93
CA LEU A 139 5.27 8.73 8.21
C LEU A 139 5.50 7.74 9.36
N LYS A 140 5.21 6.45 9.14
CA LYS A 140 5.54 5.38 10.09
C LYS A 140 7.05 5.26 10.33
N GLU A 141 7.87 5.32 9.27
CA GLU A 141 9.33 5.30 9.39
C GLU A 141 9.86 6.51 10.17
N ILE A 142 9.32 7.71 9.91
CA ILE A 142 9.65 8.93 10.67
C ILE A 142 9.35 8.71 12.16
N THR A 143 8.17 8.16 12.46
CA THR A 143 7.73 7.93 13.84
C THR A 143 8.60 6.92 14.59
N LEU A 144 9.11 5.89 13.90
CA LEU A 144 9.93 4.85 14.51
C LEU A 144 11.41 5.24 14.64
N ASN A 145 11.94 6.00 13.68
CA ASN A 145 13.37 6.22 13.55
C ASN A 145 13.85 7.58 14.09
N TYR A 146 12.95 8.54 14.31
CA TYR A 146 13.32 9.90 14.72
C TYR A 146 12.72 10.27 16.08
N ALA A 147 13.58 10.62 17.03
CA ALA A 147 13.16 11.21 18.32
C ALA A 147 12.82 12.70 18.19
N ASN A 148 13.55 13.40 17.32
CA ASN A 148 13.28 14.76 16.88
C ASN A 148 13.77 14.91 15.43
N LEU A 149 13.20 15.87 14.72
CA LEU A 149 13.49 16.13 13.32
C LEU A 149 13.16 17.57 13.00
N SER A 150 13.98 18.25 12.20
CA SER A 150 13.66 19.62 11.80
C SER A 150 12.44 19.66 10.86
N ILE A 151 11.68 20.76 10.90
CA ILE A 151 10.52 20.96 10.00
C ILE A 151 10.94 20.89 8.53
N LYS A 152 12.16 21.34 8.19
CA LYS A 152 12.69 21.26 6.81
C LYS A 152 12.95 19.83 6.37
N GLU A 153 13.53 19.00 7.24
CA GLU A 153 13.72 17.58 6.94
C GLU A 153 12.37 16.87 6.82
N PHE A 154 11.39 17.23 7.65
CA PHE A 154 10.02 16.69 7.56
C PHE A 154 9.36 17.00 6.21
N GLN A 155 9.45 18.26 5.79
CA GLN A 155 8.98 18.73 4.48
C GLN A 155 9.64 17.94 3.36
N ASN A 156 10.96 17.76 3.44
CA ASN A 156 11.74 17.04 2.43
C ASN A 156 11.45 15.54 2.41
N LEU A 157 11.05 14.91 3.51
CA LEU A 157 10.74 13.49 3.53
C LEU A 157 9.33 13.19 2.99
N LEU A 158 8.37 14.08 3.25
CA LEU A 158 6.97 13.90 2.83
C LEU A 158 6.59 14.70 1.57
N ALA A 159 7.53 15.40 0.94
CA ALA A 159 7.29 16.31 -0.19
C ALA A 159 6.20 17.36 0.09
N LEU A 160 6.10 17.86 1.33
CA LEU A 160 5.06 18.80 1.75
C LEU A 160 5.56 20.25 1.69
N ASN A 161 4.64 21.16 1.40
CA ASN A 161 4.86 22.58 1.63
C ASN A 161 4.73 22.90 3.14
N GLU A 162 5.10 24.12 3.52
CA GLU A 162 5.08 24.56 4.91
C GLU A 162 3.68 24.53 5.54
N GLN A 163 2.66 25.01 4.81
CA GLN A 163 1.28 25.05 5.31
C GLN A 163 0.71 23.65 5.58
N ASP A 164 0.94 22.71 4.66
CA ASP A 164 0.43 21.35 4.74
C ASP A 164 1.25 20.51 5.74
N THR A 165 2.52 20.87 5.95
CA THR A 165 3.34 20.33 7.03
C THR A 165 2.72 20.62 8.39
N PHE A 166 2.42 21.89 8.70
CA PHE A 166 1.81 22.24 9.98
C PHE A 166 0.42 21.60 10.17
N LYS A 167 -0.42 21.58 9.13
CA LYS A 167 -1.70 20.87 9.17
C LYS A 167 -1.52 19.38 9.46
N THR A 168 -0.53 18.75 8.85
CA THR A 168 -0.25 17.32 9.05
C THR A 168 0.20 17.07 10.48
N ILE A 169 1.15 17.85 10.99
CA ILE A 169 1.65 17.74 12.37
C ILE A 169 0.51 17.93 13.39
N GLN A 170 -0.37 18.91 13.17
CA GLN A 170 -1.55 19.15 13.99
C GLN A 170 -2.52 17.96 13.97
N LYS A 171 -2.79 17.38 12.80
CA LYS A 171 -3.64 16.18 12.68
C LYS A 171 -3.07 14.98 13.43
N LEU A 172 -1.73 14.86 13.47
CA LEU A 172 -1.03 13.78 14.16
C LEU A 172 -0.92 14.02 15.67
N ASN A 173 -1.30 15.21 16.16
CA ASN A 173 -1.09 15.66 17.55
C ASN A 173 0.37 15.59 18.00
N TRP A 174 1.32 15.78 17.08
CA TRP A 174 2.75 15.80 17.41
C TRP A 174 3.16 17.18 17.92
N LYS A 175 4.20 17.22 18.77
CA LYS A 175 4.68 18.47 19.37
C LYS A 175 5.65 19.17 18.44
N THR A 176 5.55 20.50 18.39
CA THR A 176 6.49 21.39 17.70
C THR A 176 7.11 22.34 18.70
N ASP A 177 8.40 22.63 18.54
CA ASP A 177 9.12 23.62 19.35
C ASP A 177 9.34 24.93 18.57
N GLU A 178 9.59 26.02 19.29
CA GLU A 178 9.89 27.36 18.75
C GLU A 178 11.13 27.34 17.84
N GLN A 179 12.03 26.38 18.08
CA GLN A 179 13.23 26.12 17.29
C GLN A 179 12.99 25.36 15.98
N GLN A 180 11.73 25.20 15.54
CA GLN A 180 11.35 24.54 14.29
C GLN A 180 11.68 23.03 14.24
N PHE A 181 11.55 22.35 15.39
CA PHE A 181 11.67 20.89 15.50
C PHE A 181 10.32 20.24 15.74
N VAL A 182 10.13 19.05 15.17
CA VAL A 182 8.98 18.17 15.35
C VAL A 182 9.40 16.97 16.18
N TYR A 183 8.55 16.56 17.10
CA TYR A 183 8.74 15.39 17.96
C TYR A 183 7.67 14.36 17.62
N PRO A 184 8.00 13.34 16.80
CA PRO A 184 7.09 12.25 16.50
C PRO A 184 6.69 11.49 17.77
N ASP A 185 5.39 11.22 17.94
CA ASP A 185 4.89 10.42 19.06
C ASP A 185 4.51 9.02 18.55
N ALA A 186 5.20 7.99 19.06
CA ALA A 186 4.96 6.58 18.76
C ALA A 186 3.54 6.10 19.11
N LYS A 187 2.82 6.82 19.99
CA LYS A 187 1.38 6.57 20.23
C LYS A 187 0.54 6.68 18.97
N TYR A 188 1.00 7.44 17.97
CA TYR A 188 0.35 7.51 16.66
C TYR A 188 0.27 6.15 15.96
N LEU A 189 1.27 5.28 16.14
CA LEU A 189 1.30 3.95 15.51
C LEU A 189 0.49 2.90 16.26
N MET A 190 0.12 3.19 17.50
CA MET A 190 -0.72 2.30 18.29
C MET A 190 -2.18 2.54 17.92
N ASP A 191 -2.67 1.73 17.00
CA ASP A 191 -4.09 1.65 16.72
C ASP A 191 -4.81 1.24 18.01
N LYS A 192 -5.66 2.11 18.56
CA LYS A 192 -6.32 1.89 19.86
C LYS A 192 -7.10 0.57 19.88
N GLU A 193 -7.58 0.13 18.71
CA GLU A 193 -8.31 -1.12 18.53
C GLU A 193 -7.39 -2.35 18.64
N LYS A 194 -6.18 -2.29 18.06
CA LYS A 194 -5.19 -3.38 18.18
C LYS A 194 -4.66 -3.51 19.60
N PHE A 195 -4.47 -2.39 20.30
CA PHE A 195 -4.06 -2.43 21.71
C PHE A 195 -5.14 -3.08 22.60
N LYS A 196 -6.42 -2.89 22.26
CA LYS A 196 -7.54 -3.53 22.96
C LYS A 196 -7.60 -5.03 22.69
N GLN A 197 -7.40 -5.46 21.44
CA GLN A 197 -7.34 -6.89 21.08
C GLN A 197 -6.16 -7.62 21.73
N ILE A 198 -4.96 -7.01 21.75
CA ILE A 198 -3.79 -7.59 22.42
C ILE A 198 -4.05 -7.80 23.91
N ASN A 199 -4.71 -6.85 24.58
CA ASN A 199 -5.09 -7.00 25.98
C ASN A 199 -6.10 -8.14 26.20
N GLU A 200 -7.09 -8.31 25.31
CA GLU A 200 -8.07 -9.38 25.42
C GLU A 200 -7.43 -10.77 25.23
N GLU A 201 -6.54 -10.93 24.24
CA GLU A 201 -5.79 -12.17 24.03
C GLU A 201 -4.85 -12.50 25.19
N GLN A 202 -4.17 -11.49 25.75
CA GLN A 202 -3.30 -11.67 26.92
C GLN A 202 -4.08 -12.06 28.17
N ILE A 203 -5.27 -11.46 28.40
CA ILE A 203 -6.15 -11.84 29.50
C ILE A 203 -6.65 -13.28 29.32
N ASP A 204 -6.99 -13.69 28.10
CA ASP A 204 -7.44 -15.05 27.81
C ASP A 204 -6.30 -16.08 28.05
N GLN A 205 -5.06 -15.74 27.68
CA GLN A 205 -3.88 -16.57 27.99
C GLN A 205 -3.61 -16.68 29.49
N ILE A 206 -3.73 -15.58 30.24
CA ILE A 206 -3.57 -15.59 31.71
C ILE A 206 -4.68 -16.43 32.36
N THR A 207 -5.92 -16.32 31.88
CA THR A 207 -7.06 -17.10 32.38
C THR A 207 -6.87 -18.60 32.10
N LYS A 208 -6.35 -18.96 30.93
CA LYS A 208 -5.96 -20.34 30.60
C LYS A 208 -4.85 -20.88 31.50
N LEU A 209 -3.86 -20.04 31.83
CA LEU A 209 -2.78 -20.41 32.76
C LEU A 209 -3.29 -20.63 34.19
N VAL A 210 -4.16 -19.75 34.69
CA VAL A 210 -4.75 -19.89 36.03
C VAL A 210 -5.63 -21.14 36.12
N SER A 211 -6.51 -21.36 35.15
CA SER A 211 -7.36 -22.57 35.11
C SER A 211 -6.55 -23.87 34.98
N PHE A 212 -5.42 -23.84 34.26
CA PHE A 212 -4.50 -24.98 34.21
C PHE A 212 -3.86 -25.25 35.58
N LEU A 213 -3.40 -24.21 36.29
CA LEU A 213 -2.79 -24.36 37.61
C LEU A 213 -3.79 -24.83 38.67
N ASP A 214 -5.02 -24.33 38.63
CA ASP A 214 -6.10 -24.76 39.54
C ASP A 214 -6.48 -26.23 39.30
N SER A 215 -6.37 -26.73 38.05
CA SER A 215 -6.66 -28.13 37.72
C SER A 215 -5.58 -29.14 38.17
N LEU A 216 -4.43 -28.65 38.64
CA LEU A 216 -3.30 -29.47 39.12
C LEU A 216 -3.28 -29.60 40.66
N GLN A 217 -4.16 -28.91 41.38
CA GLN A 217 -4.40 -29.10 42.83
C GLN A 217 -5.51 -30.13 43.08
#